data_AF-A0A3P6SCY2-F1
#
_entry.id   AF-A0A3P6SCY2-F1
#
_cell.length_a   1.000
_cell.length_b   1.000
_cell.length_c   1.000
_cell.angle_alpha   90.00
_cell.angle_beta   90.00
_cell.angle_gamma   90.00
#
_symmetry.space_group_name_H-M   'P 1'
#
loop_
_entity.id
_entity.type
_entity.pdbx_description
1 polymer ?
#
loop_
_entity_poly.entity_id
_entity_poly.type
_entity_poly.pdbx_seq_one_letter_code
_entity_poly.pdbx_strand_id
1 'polypeptide(L)'
;MRLWRCVLVWAQFKTKGFWIPITQYPKASDYATKNYNYIKRWITVGRVLTPEERKSYDTACALKRLIVAHMTMKKRQDPKFTAQFVLVDKRTLRLRIDKQYYTLEDASARFSISSEAIAAEVQKHQASSGANERNKSKRQADADGTEGPSNKMQKL
;
A
#
# COMPACT_ATOMS: atom_id res chain seq x y z
N MET A 1 16.84 -56.59 -35.83
CA MET A 1 17.16 -56.54 -34.38
C MET A 1 16.49 -55.32 -33.76
N ARG A 2 15.70 -55.55 -32.68
CA ARG A 2 15.22 -54.58 -31.66
C ARG A 2 14.41 -53.38 -32.22
N LEU A 3 13.13 -53.49 -32.58
CA LEU A 3 11.96 -53.60 -31.66
C LEU A 3 12.16 -52.88 -30.32
N TRP A 4 11.96 -51.57 -30.31
CA TRP A 4 11.70 -50.81 -29.10
C TRP A 4 10.19 -50.58 -28.98
N ARG A 5 9.63 -51.22 -27.94
CA ARG A 5 8.24 -51.14 -27.51
C ARG A 5 7.95 -49.73 -27.00
N CYS A 6 7.17 -48.95 -27.75
CA CYS A 6 6.46 -47.82 -27.17
C CYS A 6 5.26 -48.37 -26.38
N VAL A 7 5.41 -48.41 -25.06
CA VAL A 7 4.31 -48.69 -24.13
C VAL A 7 3.39 -47.47 -24.14
N LEU A 8 2.37 -47.54 -24.99
CA LEU A 8 1.21 -46.64 -24.97
C LEU A 8 0.39 -46.96 -23.72
N VAL A 9 0.54 -46.14 -22.68
CA VAL A 9 -0.35 -46.17 -21.51
C VAL A 9 -1.69 -45.58 -21.92
N TRP A 10 -2.67 -46.44 -22.19
CA TRP A 10 -4.06 -46.06 -22.42
C TRP A 10 -4.74 -45.91 -21.05
N ALA A 11 -5.03 -44.68 -20.65
CA ALA A 11 -5.98 -44.43 -19.57
C ALA A 11 -7.38 -44.30 -20.19
N GLN A 12 -8.21 -45.32 -19.99
CA GLN A 12 -9.58 -45.39 -20.47
C GLN A 12 -10.49 -44.65 -19.49
N PHE A 13 -10.82 -43.37 -19.75
CA PHE A 13 -11.90 -42.68 -19.03
C PHE A 13 -13.14 -42.63 -19.91
N LYS A 14 -14.10 -43.49 -19.58
CA LYS A 14 -15.42 -43.58 -20.20
C LYS A 14 -16.34 -42.61 -19.49
N THR A 15 -16.65 -41.47 -20.11
CA THR A 15 -18.02 -40.93 -20.24
C THR A 15 -17.99 -39.59 -20.99
N LYS A 16 -18.78 -39.52 -22.06
CA LYS A 16 -19.21 -38.32 -22.81
C LYS A 16 -18.16 -37.63 -23.70
N GLY A 17 -17.79 -38.33 -24.78
CA GLY A 17 -17.91 -37.82 -26.16
C GLY A 17 -17.41 -36.41 -26.51
N PHE A 18 -16.23 -36.00 -26.06
CA PHE A 18 -15.62 -34.76 -26.55
C PHE A 18 -14.10 -34.88 -26.58
N TRP A 19 -13.53 -34.89 -27.79
CA TRP A 19 -12.09 -34.85 -28.03
C TRP A 19 -11.67 -33.38 -28.14
N ILE A 20 -10.92 -32.87 -27.16
CA ILE A 20 -10.29 -31.55 -27.23
C ILE A 20 -8.78 -31.77 -27.44
N PRO A 21 -8.15 -31.23 -28.49
CA PRO A 21 -6.70 -31.23 -28.59
C PRO A 21 -6.10 -30.38 -27.46
N ILE A 22 -5.11 -30.93 -26.75
CA ILE A 22 -4.34 -30.23 -25.73
C ILE A 22 -3.56 -29.11 -26.42
N THR A 23 -4.14 -27.92 -26.47
CA THR A 23 -3.42 -26.71 -26.83
C THR A 23 -2.47 -26.40 -25.68
N GLN A 24 -1.20 -26.69 -25.95
CA GLN A 24 0.01 -26.13 -25.37
C GLN A 24 -0.24 -25.01 -24.35
N TYR A 25 -0.24 -25.36 -23.06
CA TYR A 25 -0.15 -24.37 -22.00
C TYR A 25 1.16 -23.59 -22.15
N PRO A 26 1.16 -22.25 -22.20
CA PRO A 26 2.40 -21.50 -22.09
C PRO A 26 3.01 -21.76 -20.71
N LYS A 27 4.30 -22.08 -20.70
CA LYS A 27 5.08 -22.44 -19.52
C LYS A 27 4.92 -21.37 -18.43
N ALA A 28 4.65 -21.83 -17.20
CA ALA A 28 4.54 -20.98 -16.00
C ALA A 28 5.81 -20.16 -15.66
N SER A 29 6.90 -20.32 -16.42
CA SER A 29 8.15 -19.59 -16.25
C SER A 29 8.06 -18.11 -16.62
N ASP A 30 7.12 -17.72 -17.49
CA ASP A 30 7.10 -16.35 -18.04
C ASP A 30 6.38 -15.34 -17.13
N TYR A 31 5.63 -15.82 -16.13
CA TYR A 31 5.00 -14.97 -15.10
C TYR A 31 5.95 -14.60 -13.97
N ALA A 32 7.03 -15.37 -13.76
CA ALA A 32 8.01 -15.08 -12.72
C ALA A 32 8.88 -13.86 -13.10
N THR A 33 9.24 -13.71 -14.37
CA THR A 33 10.21 -12.70 -14.82
C THR A 33 9.66 -11.26 -14.79
N LYS A 34 8.34 -11.08 -14.94
CA LYS A 34 7.71 -9.74 -14.91
C LYS A 34 7.64 -9.15 -13.49
N ASN A 35 7.65 -9.97 -12.44
CA ASN A 35 7.56 -9.49 -11.04
C ASN A 35 8.91 -9.02 -10.46
N TYR A 36 10.05 -9.53 -10.94
CA TYR A 36 11.36 -9.09 -10.45
C TYR A 36 11.73 -7.67 -10.88
N ASN A 37 11.19 -7.19 -12.00
CA ASN A 37 11.44 -5.82 -12.47
C ASN A 37 10.60 -4.75 -11.76
N TYR A 38 9.48 -5.10 -11.12
CA TYR A 38 8.71 -4.14 -10.31
C TYR A 38 9.36 -3.89 -8.94
N ILE A 39 10.10 -4.88 -8.41
CA ILE A 39 10.81 -4.77 -7.12
C ILE A 39 12.14 -4.01 -7.28
N LYS A 40 12.74 -3.99 -8.48
CA LYS A 40 13.91 -3.15 -8.83
C LYS A 40 13.57 -1.67 -9.07
N ARG A 41 12.41 -1.21 -8.65
CA ARG A 41 12.02 0.20 -8.70
C ARG A 41 12.73 0.95 -7.57
N TRP A 42 13.95 1.40 -7.85
CA TRP A 42 14.66 2.48 -7.14
C TRP A 42 14.46 2.46 -5.61
N ILE A 43 15.00 1.44 -4.94
CA ILE A 43 15.31 1.59 -3.51
C ILE A 43 16.43 2.62 -3.47
N THR A 44 16.06 3.90 -3.39
CA THR A 44 16.99 4.91 -2.91
C THR A 44 17.36 4.46 -1.52
N VAL A 45 18.56 3.90 -1.37
CA VAL A 45 19.11 3.48 -0.08
C VAL A 45 19.40 4.76 0.70
N GLY A 46 18.34 5.35 1.25
CA GLY A 46 18.44 6.47 2.15
C GLY A 46 19.07 6.03 3.46
N ARG A 47 19.52 7.01 4.25
CA ARG A 47 19.94 6.79 5.63
C ARG A 47 18.88 5.95 6.36
N VAL A 48 19.27 4.78 6.85
CA VAL A 48 18.42 3.95 7.70
C VAL A 48 18.43 4.58 9.09
N LEU A 49 17.24 4.90 9.60
CA LEU A 49 17.07 5.43 10.95
C LEU A 49 17.42 4.34 11.96
N THR A 50 18.20 4.70 12.97
CA THR A 50 18.41 3.86 14.15
C THR A 50 17.07 3.60 14.88
N PRO A 51 16.98 2.56 15.72
CA PRO A 51 15.75 2.27 16.45
C PRO A 51 15.26 3.44 17.33
N GLU A 52 16.17 4.23 17.89
CA GLU A 52 15.85 5.43 18.66
C GLU A 52 15.33 6.55 17.77
N GLU A 53 16.02 6.84 16.67
CA GLU A 53 15.57 7.84 15.70
C GLU A 53 14.23 7.46 15.07
N ARG A 54 13.92 6.17 14.94
CA ARG A 54 12.62 5.70 14.48
C ARG A 54 11.49 6.10 15.43
N LYS A 55 11.69 5.99 16.75
CA LYS A 55 10.70 6.44 17.74
C LYS A 55 10.49 7.96 17.66
N SER A 56 11.57 8.72 17.54
CA SER A 56 11.50 10.18 17.36
C SER A 56 10.87 10.58 16.02
N TYR A 57 11.09 9.79 14.96
CA TYR A 57 10.44 9.99 13.68
C TYR A 57 8.93 9.68 13.72
N ASP A 58 8.53 8.65 14.46
CA ASP A 58 7.12 8.30 14.64
C ASP A 58 6.36 9.38 15.42
N THR A 59 6.97 9.93 16.48
CA THR A 59 6.42 11.08 17.21
C THR A 59 6.32 12.32 16.33
N ALA A 60 7.35 12.62 15.52
CA ALA A 60 7.32 13.69 14.53
C ALA A 60 6.19 13.51 13.49
N CYS A 61 5.98 12.28 13.04
CA CYS A 61 4.89 11.94 12.12
C CYS A 61 3.51 12.10 12.77
N ALA A 62 3.36 11.71 14.03
CA ALA A 62 2.13 11.92 14.78
C ALA A 62 1.82 13.42 14.92
N LEU A 63 2.81 14.23 15.29
CA LEU A 63 2.66 15.67 15.38
C LEU A 63 2.27 16.30 14.02
N LYS A 64 2.89 15.85 12.92
CA LYS A 64 2.47 16.27 11.57
C LYS A 64 0.98 16.01 11.33
N ARG A 65 0.46 14.83 11.69
CA ARG A 65 -0.96 14.48 11.48
C ARG A 65 -1.87 15.41 12.26
N LEU A 66 -1.53 15.69 13.52
CA LEU A 66 -2.30 16.61 14.37
C LEU A 66 -2.28 18.04 13.82
N ILE A 67 -1.13 18.53 13.36
CA ILE A 67 -1.02 19.86 12.73
C ILE A 67 -1.91 19.93 11.49
N VAL A 68 -1.84 18.92 10.61
CA VAL A 68 -2.68 18.86 9.42
C VAL A 68 -4.16 18.84 9.79
N ALA A 69 -4.56 18.04 10.80
CA ALA A 69 -5.93 18.00 11.28
C ALA A 69 -6.40 19.38 11.77
N HIS A 70 -5.61 20.05 12.60
CA HIS A 70 -5.91 21.39 13.09
C HIS A 70 -6.03 22.42 11.97
N MET A 71 -5.15 22.35 10.96
CA MET A 71 -5.21 23.21 9.78
C MET A 71 -6.44 22.94 8.91
N THR A 72 -6.88 21.69 8.79
CA THR A 72 -8.12 21.34 8.09
C THR A 72 -9.35 21.85 8.82
N MET A 73 -9.35 21.82 10.16
CA MET A 73 -10.43 22.41 10.97
C MET A 73 -10.51 23.92 10.78
N LYS A 74 -9.37 24.62 10.80
CA LYS A 74 -9.31 26.06 10.52
C LYS A 74 -9.78 26.40 9.11
N LYS A 75 -9.40 25.61 8.11
CA LYS A 75 -9.88 25.80 6.73
C LYS A 75 -11.39 25.59 6.61
N ARG A 76 -11.98 24.72 7.43
CA ARG A 76 -13.43 24.50 7.46
C ARG A 76 -14.17 25.67 8.08
N GLN A 77 -13.58 26.32 9.09
CA GLN A 77 -14.13 27.54 9.71
C GLN A 77 -13.99 28.73 8.76
N ASP A 78 -12.79 28.91 8.18
CA ASP A 78 -12.47 30.01 7.27
C ASP A 78 -11.98 29.48 5.92
N PRO A 79 -12.81 29.51 4.86
CA PRO A 79 -12.41 29.07 3.52
C PRO A 79 -11.24 29.86 2.92
N LYS A 80 -10.99 31.07 3.43
CA LYS A 80 -9.88 31.94 3.02
C LYS A 80 -8.52 31.47 3.58
N PHE A 81 -8.51 30.58 4.58
CA PHE A 81 -7.28 30.09 5.18
C PHE A 81 -6.48 29.21 4.19
N THR A 82 -5.24 29.62 3.92
CA THR A 82 -4.32 28.85 3.07
C THR A 82 -3.63 27.77 3.89
N ALA A 83 -3.81 26.50 3.50
CA ALA A 83 -3.15 25.38 4.14
C ALA A 83 -1.66 25.36 3.80
N GLN A 84 -0.81 25.61 4.80
CA GLN A 84 0.64 25.40 4.74
C GLN A 84 0.99 23.90 4.60
N PHE A 85 2.03 23.63 3.81
CA PHE A 85 2.53 22.27 3.62
C PHE A 85 3.42 21.84 4.78
N VAL A 86 3.17 20.63 5.32
CA VAL A 86 3.93 20.08 6.47
C VAL A 86 4.64 18.79 6.06
N LEU A 87 5.96 18.77 6.21
CA LEU A 87 6.83 17.64 5.91
C LEU A 87 7.73 17.33 7.11
N VAL A 88 7.98 16.05 7.36
CA VAL A 88 8.97 15.62 8.37
C VAL A 88 10.23 15.25 7.62
N ASP A 89 11.35 15.88 7.96
CA ASP A 89 12.64 15.53 7.38
C ASP A 89 13.25 14.34 8.13
N LYS A 90 13.59 13.28 7.39
CA LYS A 90 14.21 12.08 7.95
C LYS A 90 15.65 12.31 8.41
N ARG A 91 16.36 13.30 7.86
CA ARG A 91 17.77 13.53 8.20
C ARG A 91 17.91 14.27 9.53
N THR A 92 17.13 15.33 9.69
CA THR A 92 17.21 16.21 10.86
C THR A 92 16.14 15.92 11.92
N LEU A 93 15.16 15.06 11.62
CA LEU A 93 13.98 14.77 12.46
C LEU A 93 13.15 16.02 12.81
N ARG A 94 13.32 17.09 12.03
CA ARG A 94 12.60 18.36 12.19
C ARG A 94 11.37 18.41 11.30
N LEU A 95 10.41 19.23 11.71
CA LEU A 95 9.23 19.55 10.93
C LEU A 95 9.52 20.74 10.02
N ARG A 96 9.36 20.54 8.71
CA ARG A 96 9.36 21.61 7.73
C ARG A 96 7.92 22.06 7.49
N ILE A 97 7.65 23.31 7.81
CA ILE A 97 6.37 23.97 7.53
C ILE A 97 6.65 25.06 6.51
N ASP A 98 6.15 24.85 5.30
CA ASP A 98 6.48 25.67 4.12
C ASP A 98 8.02 25.77 3.91
N LYS A 99 8.62 26.92 4.25
CA LYS A 99 10.07 27.18 4.10
C LYS A 99 10.86 27.07 5.40
N GLN A 100 10.21 26.94 6.55
CA GLN A 100 10.85 27.02 7.86
C GLN A 100 10.96 25.66 8.54
N TYR A 101 12.07 25.43 9.24
CA TYR A 101 12.32 24.21 10.01
C TYR A 101 12.08 24.44 11.50
N TYR A 102 11.21 23.64 12.09
CA TYR A 102 10.83 23.66 13.49
C TYR A 102 11.32 22.41 14.21
N THR A 103 11.71 22.57 15.46
CA THR A 103 11.86 21.43 16.37
C THR A 103 10.47 20.91 16.75
N LEU A 104 10.39 19.70 17.34
CA LEU A 104 9.11 19.12 17.76
C LEU A 104 8.43 19.97 18.84
N GLU A 105 9.22 20.49 19.78
CA GLU A 105 8.76 21.33 20.89
C GLU A 105 8.28 22.70 20.40
N ASP A 106 9.03 23.35 19.49
CA ASP A 106 8.61 24.63 18.90
C ASP A 106 7.30 24.47 18.12
N ALA A 107 7.17 23.37 17.36
CA ALA A 107 5.97 23.09 16.58
C ALA A 107 4.78 22.79 17.49
N SER A 108 4.94 21.98 18.54
CA SER A 108 3.83 21.68 19.46
C SER A 108 3.35 22.93 20.18
N ALA A 109 4.27 23.79 20.63
CA ALA A 109 3.94 25.06 21.27
C ALA A 109 3.17 26.00 20.32
N ARG A 110 3.61 26.12 19.06
CA ARG A 110 2.97 27.01 18.07
C ARG A 110 1.55 26.63 17.70
N PHE A 111 1.24 25.34 17.66
CA PHE A 111 -0.10 24.84 17.32
C PHE A 111 -0.92 24.49 18.57
N SER A 112 -0.42 24.79 19.77
CA SER A 112 -1.06 24.47 21.05
C SER A 112 -1.45 22.99 21.18
N ILE A 113 -0.58 22.09 20.74
CA ILE A 113 -0.78 20.65 20.81
C ILE A 113 -0.08 20.12 22.06
N SER A 114 -0.82 19.48 22.96
CA SER A 114 -0.26 18.87 24.16
C SER A 114 0.58 17.63 23.85
N SER A 115 1.58 17.37 24.69
CA SER A 115 2.40 16.15 24.60
C SER A 115 1.57 14.87 24.74
N GLU A 116 0.52 14.91 25.56
CA GLU A 116 -0.43 13.80 25.73
C GLU A 116 -1.17 13.47 24.43
N ALA A 117 -1.62 14.49 23.69
CA ALA A 117 -2.29 14.28 22.41
C ALA A 117 -1.35 13.63 21.37
N ILE A 118 -0.06 14.01 21.39
CA ILE A 118 0.95 13.39 20.52
C ILE A 118 1.13 11.91 20.88
N ALA A 119 1.26 11.60 22.17
CA ALA A 119 1.42 10.21 22.63
C ALA A 119 0.19 9.35 22.28
N ALA A 120 -1.02 9.86 22.46
CA ALA A 120 -2.25 9.18 22.10
C ALA A 120 -2.32 8.89 20.58
N GLU A 121 -1.92 9.85 19.75
CA GLU A 121 -1.90 9.68 18.29
C GLU A 121 -0.84 8.66 17.85
N VAL A 122 0.32 8.61 18.51
CA VAL A 122 1.34 7.57 18.28
C VAL A 122 0.77 6.18 18.57
N GLN A 123 0.14 5.99 19.74
CA GLN A 123 -0.44 4.70 20.14
C GLN A 123 -1.55 4.25 19.19
N LYS A 124 -2.47 5.15 18.82
CA LYS A 124 -3.54 4.89 17.86
C LYS A 124 -2.99 4.44 16.51
N HIS A 125 -1.90 5.05 16.05
CA HIS A 125 -1.28 4.69 14.79
C HIS A 125 -0.47 3.40 14.85
N GLN A 126 0.17 3.09 15.98
CA GLN A 126 0.83 1.81 16.18
C GLN A 126 -0.19 0.66 16.18
N ALA A 127 -1.32 0.83 16.89
CA ALA A 127 -2.40 -0.15 16.94
C ALA A 127 -3.03 -0.41 15.55
N SER A 128 -3.26 0.64 14.77
CA SER A 128 -3.85 0.52 13.43
C SER A 128 -2.87 -0.01 12.37
N SER A 129 -1.57 0.26 12.50
CA SER A 129 -0.55 -0.23 11.55
C SER A 129 -0.38 -1.74 11.60
N GLY A 130 -0.52 -2.36 12.79
CA GLY A 130 -0.50 -3.82 12.94
C GLY A 130 -1.77 -4.54 12.47
N ALA A 131 -2.91 -3.85 12.47
CA ALA A 131 -4.19 -4.42 12.07
C ALA A 131 -4.40 -4.46 10.54
N ASN A 132 -3.80 -3.51 9.80
CA ASN A 132 -4.11 -3.30 8.39
C ASN A 132 -3.40 -4.29 7.44
N GLU A 133 -2.35 -4.99 7.90
CA GLU A 133 -1.71 -6.05 7.09
C GLU A 133 -2.59 -7.31 6.98
N ARG A 134 -3.46 -7.59 7.97
CA ARG A 134 -4.31 -8.79 7.96
C ARG A 134 -5.56 -8.64 7.08
N ASN A 135 -6.04 -7.42 6.84
CA ASN A 135 -7.27 -7.20 6.06
C ASN A 135 -7.04 -7.01 4.55
N LYS A 136 -5.78 -6.98 4.08
CA LYS A 136 -5.48 -6.82 2.66
C LYS A 136 -5.58 -8.12 1.85
N SER A 137 -5.76 -9.27 2.50
CA SER A 137 -5.76 -10.59 1.85
C SER A 137 -7.15 -11.17 1.52
N LYS A 138 -8.26 -10.46 1.78
CA LYS A 138 -9.61 -10.93 1.42
C LYS A 138 -10.39 -9.83 0.72
N ARG A 139 -10.06 -9.57 -0.55
CA ARG A 139 -11.14 -9.30 -1.51
C ARG A 139 -11.77 -10.66 -1.79
N GLN A 140 -12.92 -10.95 -1.19
CA GLN A 140 -13.78 -11.99 -1.73
C GLN A 140 -14.13 -11.52 -3.15
N ALA A 141 -13.70 -12.29 -4.16
CA ALA A 141 -14.34 -12.20 -5.45
C ALA A 141 -15.78 -12.65 -5.21
N ASP A 142 -16.75 -11.76 -5.46
CA ASP A 142 -18.16 -12.13 -5.46
C ASP A 142 -18.33 -13.27 -6.47
N ALA A 143 -18.47 -14.48 -5.94
CA ALA A 143 -18.97 -15.62 -6.67
C ALA A 143 -20.48 -15.60 -6.50
N ASP A 144 -21.15 -15.44 -7.64
CA ASP A 144 -22.57 -15.62 -7.90
C ASP A 144 -23.43 -14.34 -7.88
N GLY A 145 -23.95 -14.02 -9.06
CA GLY A 145 -24.62 -12.77 -9.40
C GLY A 145 -24.77 -12.67 -10.91
N THR A 146 -25.51 -13.61 -11.48
CA THR A 146 -25.92 -13.63 -12.88
C THR A 146 -26.72 -12.36 -13.19
N GLU A 147 -26.04 -11.31 -13.66
CA GLU A 147 -26.56 -10.18 -14.46
C GLU A 147 -25.46 -9.09 -14.56
N GLY A 148 -24.70 -9.11 -15.65
CA GLY A 148 -23.74 -8.04 -15.94
C GLY A 148 -24.45 -6.77 -16.42
N PRO A 149 -24.02 -5.55 -16.03
CA PRO A 149 -24.53 -4.34 -16.64
C PRO A 149 -24.01 -4.25 -18.07
N SER A 150 -24.90 -4.57 -19.01
CA SER A 150 -24.75 -4.36 -20.45
C SER A 150 -24.61 -2.86 -20.72
N ASN A 151 -23.37 -2.37 -20.83
CA ASN A 151 -23.12 -1.02 -21.31
C ASN A 151 -22.99 -1.08 -22.84
N LYS A 152 -24.14 -0.99 -23.53
CA LYS A 152 -24.16 -0.71 -24.98
C LYS A 152 -23.55 0.67 -25.19
N MET A 153 -22.33 0.68 -25.72
CA MET A 153 -21.83 1.82 -26.47
C MET A 153 -22.84 2.14 -27.58
N GLN A 154 -23.47 3.31 -27.53
CA GLN A 154 -23.93 3.99 -28.73
C GLN A 154 -22.90 5.04 -29.12
N LYS A 155 -22.51 4.91 -30.38
CA LYS A 155 -21.40 5.52 -31.08
C LYS A 155 -21.98 6.66 -31.91
N LEU A 156 -21.32 7.83 -31.84
CA LEU A 156 -21.42 9.02 -32.71
C LEU A 156 -22.81 9.61 -32.92
#